data_AF-A0A357N5C1-F1
#
_entry.id   AF-A0A357N5C1-F1
#
_cell.length_a   1.000
_cell.length_b   1.000
_cell.length_c   1.000
_cell.angle_alpha   90.00
_cell.angle_beta   90.00
_cell.angle_gamma   90.00
#
_symmetry.space_group_name_H-M   'P 1'
#
loop_
_entity.id
_entity.type
_entity.pdbx_description
1 polymer ?
#
loop_
_entity_poly.entity_id
_entity_poly.type
_entity_poly.pdbx_seq_one_letter_code
_entity_poly.pdbx_strand_id
1 'polypeptide(L)'
;MSATLLQQLYRGGHLRTLDHALATSLRRLREDTPDGVAVAAALASLAVSQGHAAFDPAQPQRLLEGFQAWPAPAQWLAQLQASPWVAEPEDPEAAADEAPLVLENGLLYLRRYREYERQLAAGLQRIGR
;
A
#
# COMPACT_ATOMS: atom_id res chain seq x y z
N MET A 1 -5.10 19.32 18.53
CA MET A 1 -5.11 18.00 17.86
C MET A 1 -3.85 17.90 17.02
N SER A 2 -3.02 16.89 17.22
CA SER A 2 -1.83 16.67 16.38
C SER A 2 -2.28 16.35 14.95
N ALA A 3 -1.57 16.90 13.95
CA ALA A 3 -1.85 16.60 12.54
C ALA A 3 -1.62 15.11 12.26
N THR A 4 -2.48 14.50 11.44
CA THR A 4 -2.33 13.07 11.07
C THR A 4 -1.08 12.85 10.23
N LEU A 5 -0.55 11.62 10.17
CA LEU A 5 0.65 11.31 9.40
C LEU A 5 0.44 11.63 7.90
N LEU A 6 -0.74 11.32 7.36
CA LEU A 6 -1.10 11.67 5.98
C LEU A 6 -0.95 13.18 5.71
N GLN A 7 -1.42 14.02 6.63
CA GLN A 7 -1.33 15.48 6.50
C GLN A 7 0.12 15.97 6.60
N GLN A 8 0.92 15.36 7.49
CA GLN A 8 2.35 15.68 7.64
C GLN A 8 3.11 15.36 6.36
N LEU A 9 2.91 14.17 5.80
CA LEU A 9 3.56 13.73 4.56
C LEU A 9 3.17 14.61 3.36
N TYR A 10 1.89 14.96 3.22
CA TYR A 10 1.43 15.82 2.13
C TYR A 10 1.96 17.26 2.26
N ARG A 11 1.87 17.86 3.44
CA ARG A 11 2.39 19.23 3.68
C ARG A 11 3.91 19.30 3.59
N GLY A 12 4.61 18.21 3.94
CA GLY A 12 6.05 18.09 3.79
C GLY A 12 6.52 17.86 2.35
N GLY A 13 5.60 17.76 1.37
CA GLY A 13 5.94 17.54 -0.03
C GLY A 13 6.39 16.12 -0.36
N HIS A 14 6.23 15.17 0.56
CA HIS A 14 6.60 13.77 0.36
C HIS A 14 5.60 12.99 -0.51
N LEU A 15 4.36 13.48 -0.60
CA LEU A 15 3.29 12.87 -1.40
C LEU A 15 2.92 13.78 -2.56
N ARG A 16 2.67 13.19 -3.72
CA ARG A 16 2.09 13.92 -4.85
C ARG A 16 0.59 14.11 -4.62
N THR A 17 -0.01 15.01 -5.40
CA THR A 17 -1.47 15.26 -5.35
C THR A 17 -2.28 13.98 -5.55
N LEU A 18 -1.85 13.10 -6.46
CA LEU A 18 -2.53 11.83 -6.74
C LEU A 18 -2.49 10.88 -5.53
N ASP A 19 -1.33 10.72 -4.89
CA ASP A 19 -1.15 9.83 -3.73
C ASP A 19 -2.06 10.26 -2.58
N HIS A 20 -2.10 11.57 -2.31
CA HIS A 20 -2.96 12.17 -1.31
C HIS A 20 -4.45 12.04 -1.67
N ALA A 21 -4.81 12.21 -2.94
CA ALA A 21 -6.19 12.08 -3.41
C ALA A 21 -6.70 10.64 -3.25
N LEU A 22 -5.87 9.63 -3.53
CA LEU A 22 -6.22 8.23 -3.30
C LEU A 22 -6.54 7.97 -1.82
N ALA A 23 -5.63 8.34 -0.92
CA ALA A 23 -5.83 8.18 0.53
C ALA A 23 -7.08 8.92 1.04
N THR A 24 -7.30 10.14 0.56
CA THR A 24 -8.49 10.93 0.89
C THR A 24 -9.77 10.27 0.37
N SER A 25 -9.72 9.63 -0.80
CA SER A 25 -10.88 8.94 -1.37
C SER A 25 -11.29 7.72 -0.54
N LEU A 26 -10.35 6.93 -0.04
CA LEU A 26 -10.65 5.81 0.86
C LEU A 26 -11.37 6.29 2.13
N ARG A 27 -10.90 7.38 2.73
CA ARG A 27 -11.55 8.00 3.90
C ARG A 27 -12.93 8.57 3.61
N ARG A 28 -13.16 9.09 2.41
CA ARG A 28 -14.50 9.57 2.00
C ARG A 28 -15.47 8.42 1.81
N LEU A 29 -15.01 7.29 1.29
CA LEU A 29 -15.82 6.09 1.11
C LEU A 29 -16.10 5.38 2.44
N ARG A 30 -15.20 5.51 3.42
CA ARG A 30 -15.31 4.89 4.73
C ARG A 30 -14.65 5.79 5.79
N GLU A 31 -15.47 6.53 6.53
CA GLU A 31 -15.02 7.59 7.46
C GLU A 31 -14.14 7.05 8.60
N ASP A 32 -14.35 5.80 9.02
CA ASP A 32 -13.57 5.11 10.04
C ASP A 32 -12.25 4.50 9.52
N THR A 33 -11.86 4.79 8.27
CA THR A 33 -10.58 4.32 7.71
C THR A 33 -9.39 4.86 8.55
N PRO A 34 -8.60 3.97 9.18
CA PRO A 34 -7.48 4.40 10.01
C PRO A 34 -6.42 5.19 9.23
N ASP A 35 -5.72 6.10 9.91
CA ASP A 35 -4.66 6.92 9.28
C ASP A 35 -3.54 6.08 8.69
N GLY A 36 -3.11 5.00 9.36
CA GLY A 36 -2.09 4.10 8.82
C GLY A 36 -2.52 3.42 7.52
N VAL A 37 -3.79 3.04 7.37
CA VAL A 37 -4.31 2.45 6.11
C VAL A 37 -4.32 3.49 5.00
N ALA A 38 -4.79 4.71 5.28
CA ALA A 38 -4.83 5.79 4.30
C ALA A 38 -3.40 6.18 3.85
N VAL A 39 -2.46 6.30 4.79
CA VAL A 39 -1.04 6.55 4.49
C VAL A 39 -0.47 5.42 3.64
N ALA A 40 -0.74 4.16 3.98
CA ALA A 40 -0.23 3.03 3.23
C ALA A 40 -0.75 3.00 1.78
N ALA A 41 -2.00 3.40 1.55
CA ALA A 41 -2.53 3.57 0.20
C ALA A 41 -1.78 4.67 -0.59
N ALA A 42 -1.51 5.81 0.04
CA ALA A 42 -0.71 6.87 -0.57
C ALA A 42 0.72 6.40 -0.91
N LEU A 43 1.35 5.65 0.01
CA LEU A 43 2.69 5.11 -0.19
C LEU A 43 2.74 4.04 -1.28
N ALA A 44 1.72 3.18 -1.41
CA ALA A 44 1.63 2.23 -2.52
C ALA A 44 1.56 2.97 -3.88
N SER A 45 0.76 4.04 -3.96
CA SER A 45 0.69 4.90 -5.15
C SER A 45 2.01 5.64 -5.43
N LEU A 46 2.71 6.08 -4.38
CA LEU A 46 4.03 6.70 -4.50
C LEU A 46 5.07 5.69 -5.01
N ALA A 47 5.11 4.48 -4.44
CA ALA A 47 6.02 3.40 -4.84
C ALA A 47 5.93 3.12 -6.34
N VAL A 48 4.71 3.00 -6.85
CA VAL A 48 4.43 2.82 -8.29
C VAL A 48 5.06 3.92 -9.14
N SER A 49 5.02 5.17 -8.68
CA SER A 49 5.61 6.27 -9.46
C SER A 49 7.12 6.34 -9.42
N GLN A 50 7.73 5.69 -8.44
CA GLN A 50 9.17 5.52 -8.35
C GLN A 50 9.65 4.24 -9.07
N GLY A 51 8.72 3.49 -9.68
CA GLY A 51 9.02 2.26 -10.43
C GLY A 51 8.96 0.99 -9.60
N HIS A 52 8.53 1.05 -8.35
CA HIS A 52 8.32 -0.13 -7.50
C HIS A 52 6.88 -0.64 -7.61
N ALA A 53 6.66 -1.94 -7.76
CA ALA A 53 5.31 -2.51 -7.77
C ALA A 53 4.63 -2.48 -6.38
N ALA A 54 5.44 -2.48 -5.33
CA ALA A 54 5.02 -2.52 -3.93
C ALA A 54 6.01 -1.75 -3.05
N PHE A 55 5.66 -1.59 -1.77
CA PHE A 55 6.60 -1.19 -0.74
C PHE A 55 6.46 -2.06 0.50
N ASP A 56 7.49 -2.05 1.35
CA ASP A 56 7.52 -2.76 2.63
C ASP A 56 7.06 -1.83 3.79
N PRO A 57 5.88 -2.05 4.41
CA PRO A 57 5.41 -1.25 5.55
C PRO A 57 6.27 -1.40 6.81
N ALA A 58 7.11 -2.44 6.91
CA ALA A 58 8.08 -2.56 8.00
C ALA A 58 9.34 -1.73 7.74
N GLN A 59 9.57 -1.28 6.50
CA GLN A 59 10.72 -0.47 6.10
C GLN A 59 10.33 0.74 5.23
N PRO A 60 9.36 1.57 5.64
CA PRO A 60 8.84 2.70 4.85
C PRO A 60 9.91 3.75 4.52
N GLN A 61 10.96 3.86 5.34
CA GLN A 61 12.10 4.73 5.11
C GLN A 61 12.87 4.43 3.82
N ARG A 62 12.75 3.21 3.26
CA ARG A 62 13.35 2.86 1.96
C ARG A 62 12.64 3.56 0.80
N LEU A 63 11.36 3.87 0.95
CA LEU A 63 10.57 4.59 -0.05
C LEU A 63 10.66 6.11 0.14
N LEU A 64 10.76 6.56 1.39
CA LEU A 64 10.85 7.96 1.77
C LEU A 64 12.02 8.18 2.73
N GLU A 65 13.18 8.46 2.16
CA GLU A 65 14.39 8.76 2.90
C GLU A 65 14.23 10.05 3.74
N GLY A 66 14.78 10.04 4.95
CA GLY A 66 14.80 11.21 5.84
C GLY A 66 13.52 11.44 6.65
N PHE A 67 12.40 10.78 6.33
CA PHE A 67 11.20 10.79 7.18
C PHE A 67 11.27 9.69 8.24
N GLN A 68 11.00 10.01 9.51
CA GLN A 68 11.20 9.09 10.64
C GLN A 68 9.97 8.87 11.53
N ALA A 69 8.90 9.65 11.36
CA ALA A 69 7.69 9.56 12.19
C ALA A 69 6.74 8.44 11.74
N TRP A 70 7.28 7.23 11.58
CA TRP A 70 6.53 6.05 11.14
C TRP A 70 5.83 5.34 12.30
N PRO A 71 4.68 4.70 12.07
CA PRO A 71 4.09 3.79 13.04
C PRO A 71 5.02 2.60 13.32
N ALA A 72 4.87 1.96 14.49
CA ALA A 72 5.59 0.73 14.79
C ALA A 72 5.23 -0.37 13.76
N PRO A 73 6.21 -1.05 13.14
CA PRO A 73 5.96 -2.01 12.04
C PRO A 73 4.87 -3.04 12.33
N ALA A 74 4.95 -3.71 13.48
CA ALA A 74 3.99 -4.76 13.86
C ALA A 74 2.56 -4.21 14.04
N GLN A 75 2.42 -3.01 14.60
CA GLN A 75 1.11 -2.36 14.77
C GLN A 75 0.53 -1.93 13.42
N TRP A 76 1.39 -1.43 12.53
CA TRP A 76 0.95 -1.01 11.21
C TRP A 76 0.49 -2.19 10.36
N LEU A 77 1.29 -3.28 10.33
CA LEU A 77 0.92 -4.51 9.62
C LEU A 77 -0.39 -5.10 10.14
N ALA A 78 -0.55 -5.21 11.47
CA ALA A 78 -1.80 -5.70 12.05
C ALA A 78 -3.01 -4.82 11.67
N GLN A 79 -2.83 -3.49 11.63
CA GLN A 79 -3.88 -2.58 11.19
C GLN A 79 -4.20 -2.73 9.70
N LEU A 80 -3.20 -3.00 8.85
CA LEU A 80 -3.39 -3.24 7.42
C LEU A 80 -4.13 -4.56 7.19
N GLN A 81 -3.73 -5.64 7.86
CA GLN A 81 -4.38 -6.95 7.76
C GLN A 81 -5.84 -6.92 8.24
N ALA A 82 -6.15 -6.13 9.26
CA ALA A 82 -7.52 -5.94 9.73
C ALA A 82 -8.37 -5.03 8.83
N SER A 83 -7.78 -4.41 7.80
CA SER A 83 -8.45 -3.40 6.99
C SER A 83 -9.25 -4.01 5.84
N PRO A 84 -10.51 -3.62 5.64
CA PRO A 84 -11.33 -4.05 4.50
C PRO A 84 -10.84 -3.46 3.16
N TRP A 85 -9.87 -2.54 3.19
CA TRP A 85 -9.23 -1.99 1.99
C TRP A 85 -8.04 -2.82 1.51
N VAL A 86 -7.64 -3.85 2.27
CA VAL A 86 -6.47 -4.68 2.01
C VAL A 86 -6.93 -6.14 1.89
N ALA A 87 -6.69 -6.75 0.74
CA ALA A 87 -6.83 -8.19 0.57
C ALA A 87 -5.51 -8.88 0.96
N GLU A 88 -5.61 -10.07 1.56
CA GLU A 88 -4.47 -10.95 1.87
C GLU A 88 -4.76 -12.32 1.24
N PRO A 89 -4.43 -12.52 -0.04
CA PRO A 89 -4.72 -13.78 -0.72
C PRO A 89 -3.91 -14.92 -0.09
N GLU A 90 -4.59 -16.01 0.30
CA GLU A 90 -3.93 -17.22 0.84
C GLU A 90 -3.07 -17.93 -0.21
N ASP A 91 -3.51 -17.88 -1.47
CA ASP A 91 -2.80 -18.43 -2.62
C ASP A 91 -2.21 -17.30 -3.48
N PRO A 92 -0.87 -17.21 -3.62
CA PRO A 92 -0.21 -16.26 -4.50
C PRO A 92 -0.65 -16.35 -5.98
N GLU A 93 -1.12 -17.52 -6.42
CA GLU A 93 -1.60 -17.72 -7.79
C GLU A 93 -3.09 -17.35 -7.98
N ALA A 94 -3.83 -17.15 -6.89
CA ALA A 94 -5.21 -16.67 -6.93
C ALA A 94 -5.28 -15.17 -7.26
N ALA A 95 -6.35 -14.74 -7.93
CA ALA A 95 -6.63 -13.32 -8.09
C ALA A 95 -7.01 -12.74 -6.72
N ALA A 96 -6.51 -11.54 -6.40
CA ALA A 96 -6.91 -10.87 -5.17
C ALA A 96 -8.37 -10.40 -5.22
N ASP A 97 -9.01 -10.36 -4.04
CA ASP A 97 -10.38 -9.84 -3.83
C ASP A 97 -10.54 -8.39 -4.34
N GLU A 98 -11.76 -7.87 -4.34
CA GLU A 98 -12.09 -6.54 -4.88
C GLU A 98 -11.43 -5.34 -4.16
N ALA A 99 -10.68 -5.58 -3.08
CA ALA A 99 -9.99 -4.55 -2.32
C ALA A 99 -8.91 -3.81 -3.18
N PRO A 100 -8.74 -2.49 -3.02
CA PRO A 100 -7.79 -1.71 -3.82
C PRO A 100 -6.31 -2.01 -3.49
N LEU A 101 -6.03 -2.50 -2.28
CA LEU A 101 -4.70 -2.85 -1.82
C LEU A 101 -4.58 -4.36 -1.61
N VAL A 102 -3.37 -4.89 -1.79
CA VAL A 102 -3.06 -6.30 -1.52
C VAL A 102 -1.81 -6.36 -0.66
N LEU A 103 -1.89 -7.07 0.47
CA LEU A 103 -0.73 -7.39 1.29
C LEU A 103 -0.32 -8.83 0.98
N GLU A 104 0.91 -9.03 0.53
CA GLU A 104 1.45 -10.34 0.17
C GLU A 104 2.92 -10.38 0.56
N ASN A 105 3.35 -11.42 1.29
CA ASN A 105 4.73 -11.59 1.74
C ASN A 105 5.33 -10.37 2.48
N GLY A 106 4.48 -9.62 3.21
CA GLY A 106 4.87 -8.40 3.91
C GLY A 106 5.01 -7.15 3.04
N LEU A 107 4.78 -7.26 1.73
CA LEU A 107 4.77 -6.14 0.79
C LEU A 107 3.35 -5.68 0.52
N LEU A 108 3.14 -4.37 0.45
CA LEU A 108 1.85 -3.77 0.14
C LEU A 108 1.83 -3.21 -1.28
N TYR A 109 0.85 -3.67 -2.06
CA TYR A 109 0.66 -3.36 -3.46
C TYR A 109 -0.62 -2.55 -3.69
N LEU A 110 -0.67 -1.81 -4.79
CA LEU A 110 -1.94 -1.54 -5.46
C LEU A 110 -2.37 -2.82 -6.21
N ARG A 111 -3.62 -3.27 -6.05
CA ARG A 111 -4.12 -4.54 -6.62
C ARG A 111 -3.76 -4.74 -8.09
N ARG A 112 -3.93 -3.68 -8.89
CA ARG A 112 -3.61 -3.71 -10.33
C ARG A 112 -2.16 -4.15 -10.62
N TYR A 113 -1.20 -3.69 -9.82
CA TYR A 113 0.22 -4.00 -10.03
C TYR A 113 0.56 -5.40 -9.54
N ARG A 114 -0.02 -5.83 -8.41
CA ARG A 114 0.08 -7.22 -7.94
C ARG A 114 -0.46 -8.20 -8.98
N GLU A 115 -1.61 -7.91 -9.58
CA GLU A 115 -2.19 -8.76 -10.63
C GLU A 115 -1.33 -8.83 -11.90
N TYR A 116 -0.61 -7.77 -12.24
CA TYR A 116 0.36 -7.82 -13.35
C TYR A 116 1.55 -8.73 -13.04
N GLU A 117 2.09 -8.68 -11.81
CA GLU A 117 3.16 -9.60 -11.40
C GLU A 117 2.68 -11.06 -11.42
N ARG A 118 1.48 -11.35 -10.89
CA ARG A 118 0.89 -12.68 -10.94
C ARG A 118 0.73 -13.20 -12.36
N GLN A 119 0.16 -12.38 -13.26
CA GLN A 119 -0.05 -12.77 -14.66
C GLN A 119 1.28 -13.01 -15.39
N LEU A 120 2.31 -12.21 -15.09
CA LEU A 120 3.66 -12.41 -15.61
C LEU A 120 4.24 -13.75 -15.14
N ALA A 121 4.18 -14.03 -13.83
CA ALA A 121 4.68 -15.28 -13.26
C ALA A 121 3.99 -16.51 -13.88
N ALA A 122 2.66 -16.50 -13.97
CA ALA A 122 1.88 -17.57 -14.61
C ALA A 122 2.23 -17.72 -16.10
N GLY A 123 2.51 -16.62 -16.80
CA GLY A 123 2.99 -16.62 -18.18
C GLY A 123 4.35 -17.30 -18.34
N LEU A 124 5.31 -16.95 -17.48
CA LEU A 124 6.65 -17.52 -17.49
C LEU A 124 6.66 -19.02 -17.16
N GLN A 125 5.90 -19.43 -16.14
CA GLN A 125 5.76 -20.84 -15.78
C GLN A 125 5.20 -21.69 -16.94
N ARG A 126 4.30 -21.13 -17.76
CA ARG A 126 3.75 -21.82 -18.93
C ARG A 126 4.79 -22.05 -20.04
N ILE A 127 5.72 -21.11 -20.22
CA ILE A 127 6.77 -21.18 -21.25
C ILE A 127 7.92 -22.10 -20.81
N GLY A 128 8.20 -22.17 -19.51
CA GLY A 128 9.28 -22.99 -18.94
C GLY A 128 8.94 -24.46 -18.71
N ARG A 129 7.73 -24.92 -19.07
CA ARG A 129 7.35 -26.35 -19.10
C ARG A 129 7.60 -26.93 -20.49
#